data_AF-A0A3S8UPA1-F1
#
_entry.id   AF-A0A3S8UPA1-F1
#
_cell.length_a   1.000
_cell.length_b   1.000
_cell.length_c   1.000
_cell.angle_alpha   90.00
_cell.angle_beta   90.00
_cell.angle_gamma   90.00
#
_symmetry.space_group_name_H-M   'P 1'
#
loop_
_entity.id
_entity.type
_entity.pdbx_description
1 polymer ?
#
loop_
_entity_poly.entity_id
_entity_poly.type
_entity_poly.pdbx_seq_one_letter_code
_entity_poly.pdbx_strand_id
1 'polypeptide(L)'
;MNHDFPEYPSVKATVELHRYLEAVEALKGVRQVFFDGESILLPEAEVEAIEMLRSRFKATLQYGQAEEYEFATKARDAGVAAQLLRLGQAVWDIADQDAEVMVRAALENPSGTLLAWSALYRSSMVPH
;
A
#
# COMPACT_ATOMS: atom_id res chain seq x y z
N MET A 1 -7.12 13.06 0.30
CA MET A 1 -7.54 12.09 -0.74
C MET A 1 -7.56 10.74 -0.08
N ASN A 2 -8.66 9.98 -0.15
CA ASN A 2 -8.69 8.61 0.36
C ASN A 2 -7.85 7.73 -0.56
N HIS A 3 -7.15 6.78 0.05
CA HIS A 3 -6.28 5.84 -0.64
C HIS A 3 -7.11 4.64 -1.05
N ASP A 4 -6.98 4.19 -2.30
CA ASP A 4 -7.67 2.99 -2.77
C ASP A 4 -6.97 1.70 -2.27
N PHE A 5 -5.78 1.83 -1.65
CA PHE A 5 -4.92 0.72 -1.22
C PHE A 5 -4.18 1.05 0.09
N PRO A 6 -3.80 0.03 0.91
CA PRO A 6 -2.99 0.19 2.11
C PRO A 6 -1.61 0.84 1.85
N GLU A 7 -1.13 1.67 2.78
CA GLU A 7 0.21 2.28 2.72
C GLU A 7 1.29 1.24 3.05
N TYR A 8 2.32 1.12 2.22
CA TYR A 8 3.52 0.37 2.58
C TYR A 8 4.58 1.28 3.26
N PRO A 9 5.25 0.83 4.33
CA PRO A 9 4.96 -0.38 5.09
C PRO A 9 3.76 -0.18 6.03
N SER A 10 2.96 -1.25 6.19
CA SER A 10 1.83 -1.30 7.11
C SER A 10 2.09 -2.23 8.29
N VAL A 11 1.39 -2.00 9.40
CA VAL A 11 1.20 -2.95 10.49
C VAL A 11 -0.16 -3.60 10.35
N LYS A 12 -0.18 -4.94 10.38
CA LYS A 12 -1.41 -5.71 10.62
C LYS A 12 -1.59 -5.88 12.13
N ALA A 13 -2.68 -5.34 12.63
CA ALA A 13 -3.11 -5.48 14.02
C ALA A 13 -4.32 -6.41 14.10
N THR A 14 -4.20 -7.48 14.88
CA THR A 14 -5.30 -8.40 15.17
C THR A 14 -5.73 -8.22 16.62
N VAL A 15 -7.01 -7.91 16.83
CA VAL A 15 -7.63 -7.76 18.16
C VAL A 15 -8.61 -8.90 18.41
N GLU A 16 -9.05 -9.07 19.66
CA GLU A 16 -10.14 -9.99 19.96
C GLU A 16 -11.43 -9.57 19.23
N LEU A 17 -12.11 -10.52 18.59
CA LEU A 17 -13.25 -10.26 17.69
C LEU A 17 -14.35 -9.39 18.32
N HIS A 18 -14.68 -9.64 19.60
CA HIS A 18 -15.73 -8.89 20.30
C HIS A 18 -15.35 -7.43 20.58
N ARG A 19 -14.06 -7.08 20.46
CA ARG A 19 -13.53 -5.71 20.63
C ARG A 19 -13.20 -5.04 19.30
N TYR A 20 -13.39 -5.74 18.18
CA TYR A 20 -13.05 -5.23 16.84
C TYR A 20 -13.75 -3.91 16.54
N LEU A 21 -15.07 -3.84 16.72
CA LEU A 21 -15.84 -2.62 16.45
C LEU A 21 -15.41 -1.45 17.36
N GLU A 22 -15.09 -1.71 18.62
CA GLU A 22 -14.55 -0.69 19.52
C GLU A 22 -13.18 -0.18 19.07
N ALA A 23 -12.33 -1.06 18.54
CA ALA A 23 -11.03 -0.69 18.01
C ALA A 23 -11.16 0.15 16.72
N VAL A 24 -12.08 -0.23 15.82
CA VAL A 24 -12.42 0.55 14.61
C VAL A 24 -12.87 1.96 15.00
N GLU A 25 -13.78 2.08 15.97
CA GLU A 25 -14.26 3.37 16.46
C GLU A 25 -13.13 4.21 17.09
N ALA A 26 -12.21 3.58 17.82
CA ALA A 26 -11.06 4.26 18.43
C ALA A 26 -10.04 4.77 17.39
N LEU A 27 -10.05 4.24 16.17
CA LEU A 27 -9.18 4.64 15.07
C LEU A 27 -9.80 5.73 14.18
N LYS A 28 -10.99 6.24 14.53
CA LYS A 28 -11.58 7.38 13.82
C LYS A 28 -10.64 8.59 13.85
N GLY A 29 -10.24 9.04 12.67
CA GLY A 29 -9.32 10.16 12.50
C GLY A 29 -7.87 9.75 12.23
N VAL A 30 -7.52 8.47 12.39
CA VAL A 30 -6.23 7.92 11.96
C VAL A 30 -6.24 7.83 10.42
N ARG A 31 -5.15 8.26 9.78
CA ARG A 31 -5.08 8.24 8.31
C ARG A 31 -4.88 6.82 7.80
N GLN A 32 -5.44 6.53 6.62
CA GLN A 32 -5.12 5.32 5.82
C GLN A 32 -5.28 3.99 6.57
N VAL A 33 -6.27 3.90 7.44
CA VAL A 33 -6.61 2.64 8.10
C VAL A 33 -7.52 1.80 7.19
N PHE A 34 -7.17 0.53 7.03
CA PHE A 34 -7.94 -0.46 6.29
C PHE A 34 -8.49 -1.51 7.24
N PHE A 35 -9.75 -1.86 7.02
CA PHE A 35 -10.53 -2.78 7.85
C PHE A 35 -11.06 -3.90 6.96
N ASP A 36 -10.70 -5.15 7.23
CA ASP A 36 -11.18 -6.32 6.48
C ASP A 36 -12.23 -7.14 7.26
N GLY A 37 -12.60 -6.71 8.47
CA GLY A 37 -13.52 -7.39 9.38
C GLY A 37 -12.85 -8.36 10.37
N GLU A 38 -11.58 -8.70 10.17
CA GLU A 38 -10.81 -9.62 11.04
C GLU A 38 -9.58 -8.95 11.64
N SER A 39 -8.94 -8.11 10.85
CA SER A 39 -7.72 -7.40 11.15
C SER A 39 -7.83 -5.93 10.74
N ILE A 40 -6.86 -5.17 11.21
CA ILE A 40 -6.73 -3.75 10.98
C ILE A 40 -5.36 -3.52 10.37
N LEU A 41 -5.30 -2.94 9.19
CA LEU A 41 -4.08 -2.49 8.56
C LEU A 41 -3.95 -0.98 8.75
N LEU A 42 -2.80 -0.53 9.25
CA LEU A 42 -2.49 0.89 9.42
C LEU A 42 -1.03 1.15 9.05
N PRO A 43 -0.70 2.34 8.52
CA PRO A 43 0.69 2.66 8.16
C PRO A 43 1.61 2.56 9.37
N GLU A 44 2.84 2.07 9.19
CA GLU A 44 3.82 2.00 10.29
C GLU A 44 4.14 3.37 10.90
N ALA A 45 3.96 4.43 10.12
CA ALA A 45 4.13 5.81 10.59
C ALA A 45 3.07 6.25 11.62
N GLU A 46 1.93 5.55 11.75
CA GLU A 46 0.89 5.83 12.74
C GLU A 46 1.22 5.25 14.13
N VAL A 47 2.38 5.63 14.66
CA VAL A 47 2.95 5.06 15.90
C VAL A 47 1.98 5.16 17.09
N GLU A 48 1.29 6.29 17.25
CA GLU A 48 0.34 6.48 18.36
C GLU A 48 -0.86 5.53 18.26
N ALA A 49 -1.37 5.31 17.05
CA ALA A 49 -2.48 4.38 16.81
C ALA A 49 -2.07 2.93 17.05
N ILE A 50 -0.87 2.54 16.59
CA ILE A 50 -0.29 1.21 16.82
C ILE A 50 -0.14 0.94 18.33
N GLU A 51 0.41 1.91 19.06
CA GLU A 51 0.59 1.84 20.50
C GLU A 51 -0.74 1.76 21.26
N MET A 52 -1.75 2.50 20.81
CA MET A 52 -3.11 2.44 21.33
C MET A 52 -3.70 1.03 21.14
N LEU A 53 -3.61 0.45 19.95
CA LEU A 53 -4.08 -0.91 19.68
C LEU A 53 -3.36 -1.96 20.55
N ARG A 54 -2.04 -1.84 20.69
CA ARG A 54 -1.24 -2.75 21.53
C ARG A 54 -1.64 -2.65 23.01
N SER A 55 -1.72 -1.45 23.55
CA SER A 55 -1.90 -1.22 24.99
C SER A 55 -3.33 -1.47 25.45
N ARG A 56 -4.31 -0.86 24.77
CA ARG A 56 -5.73 -0.85 25.12
C ARG A 56 -6.46 -2.09 24.61
N PHE A 57 -6.15 -2.52 23.39
CA PHE A 57 -6.84 -3.64 22.74
C PHE A 57 -6.06 -4.96 22.76
N LYS A 58 -4.83 -4.96 23.32
CA LYS A 58 -3.95 -6.13 23.38
C LYS A 58 -3.74 -6.75 22.00
N ALA A 59 -3.66 -5.89 20.98
CA ALA A 59 -3.51 -6.33 19.60
C ALA A 59 -2.19 -7.10 19.41
N THR A 60 -2.25 -8.19 18.66
CA THR A 60 -1.07 -8.82 18.07
C THR A 60 -0.68 -8.03 16.83
N LEU A 61 0.59 -7.66 16.72
CA LEU A 61 1.10 -6.79 15.66
C LEU A 61 2.06 -7.56 14.75
N GLN A 62 1.89 -7.40 13.44
CA GLN A 62 2.81 -7.88 12.41
C GLN A 62 3.21 -6.71 11.51
N TYR A 63 4.51 -6.41 11.45
CA TYR A 63 5.10 -5.30 10.69
C TYR A 63 5.45 -5.72 9.25
N GLY A 64 5.79 -4.74 8.41
CA GLY A 64 6.24 -4.94 7.03
C GLY A 64 5.15 -5.47 6.10
N GLN A 65 3.89 -5.13 6.35
CA GLN A 65 2.75 -5.56 5.55
C GLN A 65 2.52 -4.62 4.35
N ALA A 66 1.65 -5.05 3.42
CA ALA A 66 1.29 -4.31 2.20
C ALA A 66 2.44 -4.17 1.19
N GLU A 67 3.37 -5.12 1.15
CA GLU A 67 4.52 -5.12 0.23
C GLU A 67 4.10 -5.09 -1.24
N GLU A 68 2.95 -5.70 -1.57
CA GLU A 68 2.36 -5.64 -2.91
C GLU A 68 2.01 -4.21 -3.36
N TYR A 69 1.91 -3.26 -2.42
CA TYR A 69 1.64 -1.84 -2.67
C TYR A 69 2.86 -0.95 -2.45
N GLU A 70 4.07 -1.50 -2.32
CA GLU A 70 5.30 -0.74 -2.13
C GLU A 70 5.49 0.29 -3.25
N PHE A 71 5.41 -0.14 -4.52
CA PHE A 71 5.54 0.75 -5.67
C PHE A 71 4.48 1.86 -5.66
N ALA A 72 3.19 1.51 -5.55
CA ALA A 72 2.13 2.51 -5.56
C ALA A 72 2.27 3.53 -4.43
N THR A 73 2.72 3.09 -3.25
CA THR A 73 2.98 3.98 -2.11
C THR A 73 4.12 4.96 -2.42
N LYS A 74 5.29 4.43 -2.81
CA LYS A 74 6.47 5.25 -3.13
C LYS A 74 6.22 6.19 -4.31
N ALA A 75 5.55 5.71 -5.36
CA ALA A 75 5.23 6.50 -6.55
C ALA A 75 4.31 7.68 -6.23
N ARG A 76 3.28 7.44 -5.42
CA ARG A 76 2.36 8.49 -4.96
C ARG A 76 3.10 9.55 -4.15
N ASP A 77 3.88 9.13 -3.17
CA ASP A 77 4.59 10.05 -2.27
C ASP A 77 5.64 10.88 -3.02
N ALA A 78 6.22 10.31 -4.08
CA ALA A 78 7.13 11.02 -4.99
C ALA A 78 6.42 11.89 -6.04
N GLY A 79 5.08 11.89 -6.10
CA GLY A 79 4.30 12.71 -7.04
C GLY A 79 4.25 12.19 -8.48
N VAL A 80 4.42 10.88 -8.69
CA VAL A 80 4.29 10.25 -10.01
C VAL A 80 2.85 10.45 -10.55
N ALA A 81 2.74 10.77 -11.83
CA ALA A 81 1.44 10.97 -12.48
C ALA A 81 0.53 9.75 -12.33
N ALA A 82 -0.75 9.97 -12.02
CA ALA A 82 -1.70 8.90 -11.68
C ALA A 82 -1.81 7.79 -12.75
N GLN A 83 -1.68 8.12 -14.04
CA GLN A 83 -1.66 7.14 -15.12
C GLN A 83 -0.46 6.19 -15.03
N LEU A 84 0.74 6.74 -14.78
CA LEU A 84 1.96 5.96 -14.60
C LEU A 84 1.90 5.14 -13.33
N LEU A 85 1.39 5.70 -12.23
CA LEU A 85 1.19 4.95 -11.00
C LEU A 85 0.30 3.72 -11.22
N ARG A 86 -0.87 3.88 -11.84
CA ARG A 86 -1.79 2.75 -12.09
C ARG A 86 -1.18 1.69 -12.98
N LEU A 87 -0.51 2.11 -14.06
CA LEU A 87 0.11 1.18 -15.00
C LEU A 87 1.32 0.48 -14.38
N GLY A 88 2.17 1.21 -13.66
CA GLY A 88 3.32 0.69 -12.95
C GLY A 88 2.91 -0.34 -11.89
N GLN A 89 1.86 -0.06 -11.13
CA GLN A 89 1.30 -1.01 -10.16
C GLN A 89 0.78 -2.28 -10.86
N ALA A 90 0.16 -2.15 -12.03
CA ALA A 90 -0.34 -3.29 -12.79
C ALA A 90 0.76 -4.16 -13.41
N VAL A 91 1.99 -3.66 -13.52
CA VAL A 91 3.15 -4.40 -14.03
C VAL A 91 4.21 -4.66 -12.96
N TRP A 92 3.96 -4.27 -11.70
CA TRP A 92 4.93 -4.32 -10.61
C TRP A 92 5.58 -5.71 -10.47
N ASP A 93 4.75 -6.74 -10.35
CA ASP A 93 5.20 -8.13 -10.16
C ASP A 93 5.93 -8.73 -11.37
N ILE A 94 5.83 -8.11 -12.56
CA ILE A 94 6.42 -8.62 -13.81
C ILE A 94 7.51 -7.70 -14.38
N ALA A 95 7.71 -6.52 -13.78
CA ALA A 95 8.74 -5.59 -14.20
C ALA A 95 10.15 -6.06 -13.80
N ASP A 96 10.25 -6.96 -12.81
CA ASP A 96 11.51 -7.49 -12.29
C ASP A 96 12.49 -6.37 -11.89
N GLN A 97 11.94 -5.32 -11.27
CA GLN A 97 12.65 -4.11 -10.86
C GLN A 97 12.22 -3.70 -9.46
N ASP A 98 13.15 -3.13 -8.69
CA ASP A 98 12.83 -2.55 -7.39
C ASP A 98 11.90 -1.32 -7.52
N ALA A 99 11.09 -1.07 -6.49
CA ALA A 99 10.07 -0.02 -6.52
C ALA A 99 10.70 1.36 -6.73
N GLU A 100 11.86 1.59 -6.12
CA GLU A 100 12.62 2.84 -6.26
C GLU A 100 13.13 3.07 -7.68
N VAL A 101 13.54 1.99 -8.36
CA VAL A 101 13.99 2.06 -9.76
C VAL A 101 12.82 2.41 -10.67
N MET A 102 11.67 1.77 -10.45
CA MET A 102 10.46 2.06 -11.22
C MET A 102 9.94 3.48 -10.98
N VAL A 103 9.94 3.97 -9.74
CA VAL A 103 9.57 5.36 -9.40
C VAL A 103 10.51 6.35 -10.08
N ARG A 104 11.82 6.11 -10.01
CA ARG A 104 12.82 6.96 -10.68
C ARG A 104 12.59 7.01 -12.19
N ALA A 105 12.36 5.86 -12.84
CA ALA A 105 12.07 5.81 -14.27
C ALA A 105 10.80 6.61 -14.64
N ALA A 106 9.76 6.53 -13.82
CA ALA A 106 8.53 7.28 -14.02
C ALA A 106 8.70 8.80 -13.87
N LEU A 107 9.64 9.26 -13.02
CA LEU A 107 9.93 10.68 -12.82
C LEU A 107 10.89 11.24 -13.88
N GLU A 108 11.95 10.50 -14.20
CA GLU A 108 13.02 10.95 -15.11
C GLU A 108 12.61 10.88 -16.59
N ASN A 109 11.86 9.85 -16.98
CA ASN A 109 11.40 9.68 -18.35
C ASN A 109 9.93 9.20 -18.42
N PRO A 110 8.96 10.07 -18.05
CA PRO A 110 7.55 9.68 -17.94
C PRO A 110 6.99 9.05 -19.23
N SER A 111 7.29 9.65 -20.40
CA SER A 111 6.77 9.20 -21.69
C SER A 111 7.37 7.88 -22.13
N GLY A 112 8.69 7.69 -21.95
CA GLY A 112 9.36 6.43 -22.28
C GLY A 112 8.89 5.29 -21.37
N THR A 113 8.76 5.57 -20.08
CA THR A 113 8.27 4.63 -19.08
C THR A 113 6.82 4.21 -19.35
N LEU A 114 5.95 5.16 -19.74
CA LEU A 114 4.57 4.85 -20.13
C LEU A 114 4.52 3.87 -21.30
N LEU A 115 5.35 4.07 -22.33
CA LEU A 115 5.43 3.17 -23.49
C LEU A 115 5.94 1.78 -23.09
N ALA A 116 7.02 1.73 -22.31
CA ALA A 116 7.63 0.49 -21.86
C ALA A 116 6.66 -0.35 -21.02
N TRP A 117 6.06 0.23 -19.99
CA TRP A 117 5.09 -0.47 -19.14
C TRP A 117 3.81 -0.84 -19.88
N SER A 118 3.38 -0.04 -20.87
CA SER A 118 2.22 -0.39 -21.70
C SER A 118 2.50 -1.63 -22.56
N ALA A 119 3.73 -1.75 -23.09
CA ALA A 119 4.14 -2.94 -23.85
C ALA A 119 4.21 -4.17 -22.94
N LEU A 120 4.80 -4.02 -21.75
CA LEU A 120 4.90 -5.08 -20.75
C LEU A 120 3.52 -5.59 -20.31
N TYR A 121 2.62 -4.67 -19.95
CA TYR A 121 1.24 -5.01 -19.58
C TYR A 121 0.48 -5.75 -20.70
N ARG A 122 0.66 -5.34 -21.95
CA ARG A 122 0.03 -6.04 -23.09
C ARG A 122 0.60 -7.43 -23.27
N SER A 123 1.91 -7.62 -23.08
CA SER A 123 2.54 -8.94 -23.23
C SER A 123 2.08 -9.93 -22.16
N SER A 124 1.79 -9.48 -20.94
CA SER A 124 1.31 -10.36 -19.87
C SER A 124 -0.15 -10.81 -20.04
N MET A 125 -0.92 -10.11 -20.88
CA MET A 125 -2.32 -10.46 -21.17
C MET A 125 -2.48 -11.52 -22.27
N VAL A 126 -1.43 -11.82 -23.03
CA VAL A 126 -1.49 -12.83 -24.09
C VAL A 126 -1.33 -14.21 -23.44
N PRO A 127 -2.35 -15.09 -23.45
CA PRO A 127 -2.20 -16.44 -22.90
C PRO A 127 -1.16 -17.21 -23.71
N HIS A 128 -0.23 -17.87 -23.03
CA HIS A 128 0.67 -18.86 -23.62
C HIS A 128 -0.03 -20.19 -23.81
#